data_AF-A0A914N2I4-F1
#
_entry.id   AF-A0A914N2I4-F1
#
_cell.length_a   1.000
_cell.length_b   1.000
_cell.length_c   1.000
_cell.angle_alpha   90.00
_cell.angle_beta   90.00
_cell.angle_gamma   90.00
#
_symmetry.space_group_name_H-M   'P 1'
#
loop_
_entity.id
_entity.type
_entity.pdbx_description
1 polymer ?
#
loop_
_entity_poly.entity_id
_entity_poly.type
_entity_poly.pdbx_seq_one_letter_code
_entity_poly.pdbx_strand_id
1 'polypeptide(L)'
;MNYLNDIEYKNYFTTPYFWHIDSKRRREGKVFLWPLRKEEIKFNNLISPFGLPRSDEIRKMTKAFVRWIVLLFVVIAIVMLDYYYNRMLEIVIEHGKMLSEQTSYSHLNIKVDGEGVVANLLKEILNFNYTGYLKEELTNEKCLKNASSKPDWFYNFHSLFLPVFLILLLMVFFNFVVQRFVFLVVMGMIFPYRSKARVIHLYNKLLLARINMDKLNEAKKIEEKKENKKKIEEKK
;
A
#
# COMPACT_ATOMS: atom_id res chain seq x y z
N MET A 1 20.16 2.44 -14.57
CA MET A 1 20.55 1.07 -14.13
C MET A 1 21.91 1.14 -13.43
N ASN A 2 21.95 1.56 -12.16
CA ASN A 2 23.25 1.80 -11.50
C ASN A 2 23.90 0.52 -10.96
N TYR A 3 23.13 -0.54 -10.76
CA TYR A 3 23.63 -1.84 -10.26
C TYR A 3 24.67 -2.50 -11.18
N LEU A 4 24.53 -2.33 -12.50
CA LEU A 4 25.44 -2.91 -13.49
C LEU A 4 26.60 -1.97 -13.83
N ASN A 5 26.46 -0.67 -13.62
CA ASN A 5 27.50 0.29 -14.02
C ASN A 5 28.43 0.65 -12.86
N ASP A 6 27.93 0.58 -11.61
CA ASP A 6 28.66 0.97 -10.43
C ASP A 6 28.76 -0.21 -9.43
N ILE A 7 30.00 -0.60 -9.12
CA ILE A 7 30.35 -1.70 -8.21
C ILE A 7 30.19 -1.27 -6.74
N GLU A 8 30.30 0.02 -6.45
CA GLU A 8 30.11 0.56 -5.09
C GLU A 8 28.63 0.82 -4.77
N TYR A 9 27.77 0.88 -5.80
CA TYR A 9 26.35 1.16 -5.62
C TYR A 9 25.67 0.16 -4.67
N LYS A 10 25.28 0.65 -3.49
CA LYS A 10 24.64 -0.11 -2.40
C LYS A 10 25.42 -1.37 -1.99
N ASN A 11 26.75 -1.32 -2.09
CA ASN A 11 27.62 -2.43 -1.77
C ASN A 11 28.12 -2.36 -0.31
N TYR A 12 27.20 -2.55 0.64
CA TYR A 12 27.48 -2.49 2.09
C TYR A 12 26.99 -3.73 2.86
N PHE A 13 26.53 -4.76 2.15
CA PHE A 13 25.97 -5.97 2.74
C PHE A 13 27.03 -7.05 2.97
N THR A 14 27.14 -7.56 4.19
CA THR A 14 28.01 -8.70 4.53
C THR A 14 27.30 -10.02 4.20
N THR A 15 27.34 -10.41 2.93
CA THR A 15 26.70 -11.65 2.44
C THR A 15 27.38 -12.93 2.96
N PRO A 16 26.74 -14.11 2.92
CA PRO A 16 27.40 -15.37 3.29
C PRO A 16 28.69 -15.65 2.50
N TYR A 17 28.72 -15.24 1.23
CA TYR A 17 29.92 -15.40 0.39
C TYR A 17 31.09 -14.54 0.87
N PHE A 18 30.84 -13.36 1.44
CA PHE A 18 31.87 -12.53 2.08
C PHE A 18 32.59 -13.29 3.19
N TRP A 19 31.82 -13.98 4.04
CA TRP A 19 32.35 -14.77 5.16
C TRP A 19 33.05 -16.05 4.71
N HIS A 20 32.64 -16.61 3.57
CA HIS A 20 33.34 -17.72 2.95
C HIS A 20 34.77 -17.33 2.51
N ILE A 21 34.92 -16.15 1.90
CA ILE A 21 36.24 -15.60 1.52
C ILE A 21 37.11 -15.41 2.77
N ASP A 22 36.55 -14.82 3.83
CA ASP A 22 37.28 -14.57 5.07
C ASP A 22 37.77 -15.87 5.73
N SER A 23 36.88 -16.85 5.81
CA SER A 23 37.17 -18.18 6.37
C SER A 23 38.21 -18.94 5.56
N LYS A 24 38.22 -18.78 4.22
CA LYS A 24 39.27 -19.32 3.36
C LYS A 24 40.63 -18.66 3.66
N ARG A 25 40.69 -17.33 3.74
CA ARG A 25 41.94 -16.61 4.05
C ARG A 25 42.49 -16.95 5.44
N ARG A 26 41.61 -17.12 6.42
CA ARG A 26 41.97 -17.56 7.77
C ARG A 26 42.64 -18.94 7.75
N ARG A 27 42.09 -19.89 7.00
CA ARG A 27 42.70 -21.22 6.83
C ARG A 27 44.05 -21.17 6.12
N GLU A 28 44.22 -20.23 5.19
CA GLU A 28 45.48 -19.99 4.48
C GLU A 28 46.51 -19.16 5.29
N GLY A 29 46.21 -18.79 6.54
CA GLY A 29 47.10 -17.97 7.38
C GLY A 29 47.30 -16.53 6.88
N LYS A 30 46.46 -16.05 5.96
CA LYS A 30 46.53 -14.70 5.41
C LYS A 30 45.79 -13.72 6.32
N VAL A 31 46.08 -12.42 6.17
CA VAL A 31 45.32 -11.36 6.84
C VAL A 31 43.83 -11.50 6.51
N PHE A 32 43.01 -11.47 7.56
CA PHE A 32 41.57 -11.69 7.56
C PHE A 32 40.83 -10.60 8.35
N LEU A 33 39.51 -10.51 8.18
CA LEU A 33 38.66 -9.45 8.71
C LEU A 33 37.95 -9.81 10.02
N TRP A 34 37.67 -11.09 10.30
CA TRP A 34 37.03 -11.47 11.57
C TRP A 34 37.96 -11.26 12.79
N PRO A 35 37.48 -10.75 13.94
CA PRO A 35 36.23 -10.03 14.13
C PRO A 35 36.26 -8.63 13.51
N LEU A 36 35.12 -8.14 13.01
CA LEU A 36 35.04 -6.76 12.54
C LEU A 36 35.05 -5.79 13.72
N ARG A 37 35.90 -4.75 13.63
CA ARG A 37 35.94 -3.68 14.64
C ARG A 37 34.67 -2.82 14.50
N LYS A 38 34.13 -2.34 15.62
CA LYS A 38 32.92 -1.48 15.63
C LYS A 38 33.13 -0.22 14.77
N GLU A 39 34.34 0.31 14.78
CA GLU A 39 34.76 1.46 13.98
C GLU A 39 34.66 1.18 12.47
N GLU A 40 35.11 0.01 12.02
CA GLU A 40 35.04 -0.40 10.61
C GLU A 40 33.58 -0.59 10.16
N ILE A 41 32.75 -1.17 11.02
CA ILE A 41 31.31 -1.34 10.76
C ILE A 41 30.64 0.04 10.60
N LYS A 42 30.95 0.98 11.50
CA LYS A 42 30.35 2.32 11.48
C LYS A 42 30.87 3.17 10.32
N PHE A 43 32.16 3.14 10.04
CA PHE A 43 32.78 3.94 8.97
C PHE A 43 32.30 3.48 7.58
N ASN A 44 32.29 2.16 7.33
CA ASN A 44 31.83 1.61 6.06
C ASN A 44 30.31 1.36 6.01
N ASN A 45 29.57 1.68 7.08
CA ASN A 45 28.13 1.46 7.22
C ASN A 45 27.72 0.01 6.88
N LEU A 46 28.47 -0.97 7.37
CA LEU A 46 28.23 -2.38 7.06
C LEU A 46 26.95 -2.87 7.72
N ILE A 47 26.16 -3.61 6.96
CA ILE A 47 24.87 -4.13 7.41
C ILE A 47 24.81 -5.64 7.13
N SER A 48 24.40 -6.40 8.14
CA SER A 48 24.03 -7.80 7.94
C SER A 48 22.76 -7.87 7.08
N PRO A 49 22.64 -8.83 6.13
CA PRO A 49 21.44 -9.02 5.32
C PRO A 49 20.13 -9.00 6.13
N PHE A 50 20.16 -9.58 7.33
CA PHE A 50 19.02 -9.67 8.27
C PHE A 50 19.11 -8.67 9.43
N GLY A 51 20.03 -7.70 9.36
CA GLY A 51 20.19 -6.66 10.37
C GLY A 51 19.12 -5.56 10.27
N LEU A 52 19.13 -4.68 11.27
CA LEU A 52 18.20 -3.54 11.39
C LEU A 52 18.15 -2.65 10.12
N PRO A 53 17.00 -2.01 9.85
CA PRO A 53 16.82 -1.15 8.69
C PRO A 53 17.65 0.14 8.80
N ARG A 54 18.18 0.59 7.66
CA ARG A 54 18.97 1.82 7.59
C ARG A 54 18.08 3.05 7.47
N SER A 55 18.59 4.24 7.80
CA SER A 55 17.84 5.51 7.70
C SER A 55 17.30 5.82 6.29
N ASP A 56 17.96 5.39 5.22
CA ASP A 56 17.46 5.53 3.84
C ASP A 56 16.33 4.54 3.53
N GLU A 57 16.42 3.32 4.05
CA GLU A 57 15.35 2.32 3.99
C GLU A 57 14.14 2.77 4.82
N ILE A 58 14.38 3.31 6.02
CA ILE A 58 13.36 3.92 6.87
C ILE A 58 12.69 5.07 6.13
N ARG A 59 13.44 5.96 5.48
CA ARG A 59 12.84 7.07 4.71
C ARG A 59 11.93 6.57 3.58
N LYS A 60 12.30 5.49 2.91
CA LYS A 60 11.46 4.86 1.89
C LYS A 60 10.22 4.22 2.50
N MET A 61 10.38 3.55 3.63
CA MET A 61 9.27 2.99 4.40
C MET A 61 8.30 4.09 4.85
N THR A 62 8.81 5.22 5.36
CA THR A 62 8.00 6.38 5.74
C THR A 62 7.20 6.91 4.55
N LYS A 63 7.81 7.01 3.36
CA LYS A 63 7.07 7.42 2.16
C LYS A 63 5.96 6.45 1.78
N ALA A 64 6.22 5.15 1.85
CA ALA A 64 5.21 4.13 1.59
C ALA A 64 4.07 4.18 2.64
N PHE A 65 4.43 4.40 3.90
CA PHE A 65 3.48 4.52 5.01
C PHE A 65 2.61 5.77 4.89
N VAL A 66 3.18 6.93 4.54
CA VAL A 66 2.42 8.16 4.29
C VAL A 66 1.44 7.96 3.15
N ARG A 67 1.86 7.32 2.05
CA ARG A 67 0.96 6.98 0.93
C ARG A 67 -0.19 6.09 1.39
N TRP A 68 0.08 5.12 2.25
CA TRP A 68 -0.93 4.24 2.81
C TRP A 68 -1.92 4.98 3.72
N ILE A 69 -1.45 5.90 4.58
CA ILE A 69 -2.33 6.76 5.39
C ILE A 69 -3.26 7.60 4.52
N VAL A 70 -2.73 8.19 3.44
CA VAL A 70 -3.56 8.97 2.51
C VAL A 70 -4.64 8.09 1.88
N LEU A 71 -4.29 6.88 1.43
CA LEU A 71 -5.26 5.92 0.88
C LEU A 71 -6.31 5.51 1.92
N LEU A 72 -5.90 5.27 3.16
CA LEU A 72 -6.81 4.96 4.26
C LEU A 72 -7.83 6.09 4.46
N PHE A 73 -7.38 7.35 4.46
CA PHE A 73 -8.27 8.50 4.60
C PHE A 73 -9.28 8.60 3.45
N VAL A 74 -8.83 8.36 2.21
CA VAL A 74 -9.72 8.32 1.04
C VAL A 74 -10.78 7.23 1.17
N VAL A 75 -10.39 6.02 1.59
CA VAL A 75 -11.33 4.91 1.80
C VAL A 75 -12.34 5.25 2.88
N ILE A 76 -11.91 5.81 4.01
CA ILE A 76 -12.81 6.25 5.09
C ILE A 76 -13.80 7.30 4.57
N ALA A 77 -13.34 8.27 3.77
CA ALA A 77 -14.21 9.31 3.20
C ALA A 77 -15.28 8.74 2.26
N ILE A 78 -14.93 7.77 1.40
CA ILE A 78 -15.88 7.09 0.51
C ILE A 78 -16.91 6.31 1.34
N VAL A 79 -16.45 5.55 2.32
CA VAL A 79 -17.31 4.74 3.20
C VAL A 79 -18.28 5.63 4.00
N MET A 80 -17.82 6.78 4.48
CA MET A 80 -18.68 7.77 5.14
C MET A 80 -19.72 8.35 4.17
N LEU A 81 -19.33 8.68 2.94
CA LEU A 81 -20.25 9.18 1.91
C LEU A 81 -21.33 8.15 1.62
N ASP A 82 -20.96 6.88 1.41
CA ASP A 82 -21.91 5.78 1.17
C ASP A 82 -22.87 5.60 2.36
N TYR A 83 -22.39 5.73 3.59
CA TYR A 83 -23.24 5.69 4.79
C TYR A 83 -24.27 6.83 4.79
N TYR A 84 -23.84 8.06 4.55
CA TYR A 84 -24.76 9.22 4.49
C TYR A 84 -25.74 9.11 3.34
N TYR A 85 -25.30 8.64 2.16
CA TYR A 85 -26.15 8.44 1.01
C TYR A 85 -27.26 7.43 1.30
N ASN A 86 -26.93 6.28 1.88
CA ASN A 86 -27.92 5.29 2.30
C ASN A 86 -28.88 5.86 3.34
N ARG A 87 -28.39 6.65 4.30
CA ARG A 87 -29.23 7.28 5.31
C ARG A 87 -30.20 8.31 4.71
N MET A 88 -29.75 9.09 3.74
CA MET A 88 -30.61 10.02 3.01
C MET A 88 -31.68 9.29 2.19
N LEU A 89 -31.31 8.20 1.52
CA LEU A 89 -32.27 7.35 0.81
C LEU A 89 -33.34 6.76 1.74
N GLU A 90 -32.96 6.30 2.94
CA GLU A 90 -33.93 5.84 3.94
C GLU A 90 -34.97 6.92 4.27
N ILE A 91 -34.52 8.17 4.50
CA ILE A 91 -35.41 9.29 4.83
C ILE A 91 -36.34 9.62 3.65
N VAL A 92 -35.81 9.63 2.42
CA VAL A 92 -36.61 9.90 1.21
C VAL A 92 -37.66 8.81 0.99
N ILE A 93 -37.33 7.55 1.25
CA ILE A 93 -38.28 6.44 1.11
C ILE A 93 -39.35 6.48 2.20
N GLU A 94 -38.99 6.90 3.41
CA GLU A 94 -39.93 7.09 4.52
C GLU A 94 -40.95 8.20 4.21
N HIS A 95 -40.50 9.34 3.69
CA HIS A 95 -41.35 10.52 3.43
C HIS A 95 -41.94 10.56 2.01
N GLY A 96 -41.46 9.73 1.08
CA GLY A 96 -41.91 9.64 -0.31
C GLY A 96 -43.14 8.77 -0.53
N LYS A 97 -43.69 8.16 0.54
CA LYS A 97 -44.93 7.37 0.48
C LYS A 97 -46.11 8.30 0.20
N MET A 98 -46.49 8.43 -1.07
CA MET A 98 -47.77 9.01 -1.46
C MET A 98 -48.82 7.92 -1.64
N LEU A 99 -49.88 8.03 -0.86
CA LEU A 99 -51.17 7.37 -1.09
C LEU A 99 -52.06 8.41 -1.78
N SER A 100 -52.27 8.27 -3.09
CA SER A 100 -53.27 9.08 -3.81
C SER A 100 -54.41 8.17 -4.24
N GLU A 101 -55.50 8.22 -3.49
CA GLU A 101 -56.78 7.67 -3.94
C GLU A 101 -57.38 8.63 -4.97
N GLN A 102 -57.18 8.36 -6.26
CA GLN A 102 -57.78 9.17 -7.31
C GLN A 102 -59.14 8.56 -7.70
N THR A 103 -60.22 9.08 -7.11
CA THR A 103 -61.59 8.74 -7.52
C THR A 103 -62.02 9.70 -8.63
N SER A 104 -62.04 9.22 -9.88
CA SER A 104 -62.48 10.01 -11.03
C SER A 104 -63.93 9.67 -11.39
N TYR A 105 -64.83 10.66 -11.32
CA TYR A 105 -66.22 10.56 -11.75
C TYR A 105 -66.36 11.25 -13.12
N SER A 106 -66.27 10.51 -14.24
CA SER A 106 -66.51 11.09 -15.56
C SER A 106 -67.96 10.89 -16.00
N HIS A 107 -68.80 11.92 -15.84
CA HIS A 107 -70.09 11.99 -16.52
C HIS A 107 -69.89 12.52 -17.95
N LEU A 108 -69.80 11.63 -18.93
CA LEU A 108 -69.72 12.00 -20.35
C LEU A 108 -71.13 12.21 -20.91
N ASN A 109 -71.55 13.46 -21.08
CA ASN A 109 -72.80 13.80 -21.76
C ASN A 109 -72.52 14.11 -23.24
N ILE A 110 -72.55 13.07 -24.08
CA ILE A 110 -72.23 13.20 -25.52
C ILE A 110 -73.52 13.50 -26.29
N LYS A 111 -73.66 14.74 -26.79
CA LYS A 111 -74.79 15.17 -27.61
C LYS A 111 -74.45 15.01 -29.10
N VAL A 112 -75.09 14.07 -29.77
CA VAL A 112 -74.90 13.81 -31.22
C VAL A 112 -75.85 14.69 -32.02
N ASP A 113 -75.30 15.59 -32.86
CA ASP A 113 -76.08 16.46 -33.75
C ASP A 113 -76.11 15.88 -35.18
N GLY A 114 -77.31 15.79 -35.77
CA GLY A 114 -77.55 15.19 -37.11
C GLY A 114 -78.71 14.18 -37.18
N GLU A 115 -79.32 14.08 -38.39
CA GLU A 115 -80.50 13.26 -38.70
C GLU A 115 -80.21 12.10 -39.69
N GLY A 116 -78.98 11.59 -39.71
CA GLY A 116 -78.60 10.44 -40.54
C GLY A 116 -78.76 9.09 -39.82
N VAL A 117 -78.78 7.99 -40.57
CA VAL A 117 -78.82 6.60 -40.04
C VAL A 117 -77.68 6.33 -39.04
N VAL A 118 -76.48 6.85 -39.33
CA VAL A 118 -75.31 6.75 -38.45
C VAL A 118 -75.50 7.54 -37.14
N ALA A 119 -76.14 8.72 -37.21
CA ALA A 119 -76.44 9.52 -36.03
C ALA A 119 -77.47 8.84 -35.12
N ASN A 120 -78.45 8.12 -35.69
CA ASN A 120 -79.42 7.36 -34.92
C ASN A 120 -78.79 6.15 -34.21
N LEU A 121 -77.89 5.41 -34.87
CA LEU A 121 -77.15 4.32 -34.23
C LEU A 121 -76.28 4.81 -33.07
N LEU A 122 -75.59 5.95 -33.22
CA LEU A 122 -74.79 6.53 -32.15
C LEU A 122 -75.64 7.01 -30.98
N LYS A 123 -76.81 7.62 -31.24
CA LYS A 123 -77.77 7.99 -30.19
C LYS A 123 -78.27 6.77 -29.42
N GLU A 124 -78.49 5.65 -30.10
CA GLU A 124 -78.95 4.39 -29.48
C GLU A 124 -77.87 3.72 -28.62
N ILE A 125 -76.62 3.71 -29.10
CA ILE A 125 -75.46 3.21 -28.33
C ILE A 125 -75.19 4.10 -27.11
N LEU A 126 -75.29 5.42 -27.24
CA LEU A 126 -75.05 6.39 -26.16
C LEU A 126 -76.22 6.51 -25.17
N ASN A 127 -77.45 6.20 -25.58
CA ASN A 127 -78.60 6.08 -24.66
C ASN A 127 -78.45 4.91 -23.69
N PHE A 128 -77.55 3.97 -23.96
CA PHE A 128 -77.16 2.96 -23.02
C PHE A 128 -76.24 3.61 -21.97
N ASN A 129 -76.82 4.00 -20.83
CA ASN A 129 -76.12 4.64 -19.70
C ASN A 129 -74.84 3.89 -19.33
N TYR A 130 -73.70 4.32 -19.87
CA TYR A 130 -72.39 3.77 -19.52
C TYR A 130 -71.82 4.56 -18.34
N THR A 131 -72.20 4.18 -17.13
CA THR A 131 -71.55 4.66 -15.91
C THR A 131 -70.30 3.81 -15.65
N GLY A 132 -69.15 4.24 -16.18
CA GLY A 132 -67.88 3.60 -15.87
C GLY A 132 -67.34 4.09 -14.51
N TYR A 133 -67.36 3.23 -13.50
CA TYR A 133 -66.64 3.48 -12.24
C TYR A 133 -65.22 2.93 -12.38
N LEU A 134 -64.24 3.82 -12.53
CA LEU A 134 -62.82 3.47 -12.47
C LEU A 134 -62.28 3.88 -11.09
N LYS A 135 -62.07 2.92 -10.19
CA LYS A 135 -61.28 3.12 -8.97
C LYS A 135 -59.88 2.63 -9.25
N GLU A 136 -58.98 3.55 -9.56
CA GLU A 136 -57.58 3.23 -9.78
C GLU A 136 -56.78 3.62 -8.54
N GLU A 137 -56.34 2.62 -7.77
CA GLU A 137 -55.47 2.81 -6.61
C GLU A 137 -54.02 2.90 -7.08
N LEU A 138 -53.58 4.11 -7.43
CA LEU A 138 -52.20 4.40 -7.80
C LEU A 138 -51.34 4.49 -6.53
N THR A 139 -50.71 3.38 -6.16
CA THR A 139 -49.79 3.30 -5.02
C THR A 139 -48.33 3.29 -5.48
N ASN A 140 -47.52 4.23 -4.98
CA ASN A 140 -46.09 4.32 -5.30
C ASN A 140 -45.21 3.31 -4.54
N GLU A 141 -45.83 2.44 -3.71
CA GLU A 141 -45.12 1.48 -2.87
C GLU A 141 -44.24 0.52 -3.65
N LYS A 142 -44.68 0.10 -4.85
CA LYS A 142 -43.94 -0.82 -5.71
C LYS A 142 -42.65 -0.19 -6.28
N CYS A 143 -42.60 1.13 -6.43
CA CYS A 143 -41.40 1.86 -6.85
C CYS A 143 -40.46 2.17 -5.68
N LEU A 144 -41.01 2.33 -4.47
CA LEU A 144 -40.26 2.61 -3.23
C LEU A 144 -39.65 1.36 -2.58
N LYS A 145 -40.12 0.16 -2.95
CA LYS A 145 -39.74 -1.12 -2.31
C LYS A 145 -38.28 -1.56 -2.53
N ASN A 146 -37.49 -0.82 -3.29
CA ASN A 146 -36.11 -1.18 -3.63
C ASN A 146 -35.04 -0.43 -2.82
N ALA A 147 -35.36 0.01 -1.60
CA ALA A 147 -34.28 0.31 -0.64
C ALA A 147 -33.51 -1.00 -0.43
N SER A 148 -32.31 -1.10 -0.99
CA SER A 148 -31.41 -2.24 -0.84
C SER A 148 -31.48 -2.80 0.57
N SER A 149 -31.65 -4.12 0.70
CA SER A 149 -31.55 -4.86 1.96
C SER A 149 -30.41 -4.27 2.79
N LYS A 150 -30.71 -3.81 4.02
CA LYS A 150 -29.71 -3.17 4.89
C LYS A 150 -28.43 -4.01 4.85
N PRO A 151 -27.30 -3.48 4.35
CA PRO A 151 -26.09 -4.25 4.30
C PRO A 151 -25.69 -4.57 5.73
N ASP A 152 -25.48 -5.85 6.03
CA ASP A 152 -24.93 -6.29 7.31
C ASP A 152 -23.51 -5.74 7.45
N TRP A 153 -23.42 -4.54 8.03
CA TRP A 153 -22.18 -3.80 8.16
C TRP A 153 -21.11 -4.59 8.91
N PHE A 154 -21.53 -5.35 9.93
CA PHE A 154 -20.62 -6.16 10.73
C PHE A 154 -20.01 -7.31 9.92
N TYR A 155 -20.83 -7.99 9.10
CA TYR A 155 -20.36 -9.07 8.23
C TYR A 155 -19.45 -8.54 7.12
N ASN A 156 -19.85 -7.45 6.44
CA ASN A 156 -19.04 -6.85 5.38
C ASN A 156 -17.72 -6.28 5.90
N PHE A 157 -17.73 -5.66 7.08
CA PHE A 157 -16.51 -5.15 7.71
C PHE A 157 -15.55 -6.30 8.09
N HIS A 158 -16.07 -7.37 8.69
CA HIS A 158 -15.23 -8.49 9.10
C HIS A 158 -14.73 -9.32 7.91
N SER A 159 -15.58 -9.57 6.92
CA SER A 159 -15.26 -10.42 5.77
C SER A 159 -14.42 -9.71 4.70
N LEU A 160 -14.60 -8.40 4.51
CA LEU A 160 -13.96 -7.66 3.42
C LEU A 160 -12.91 -6.67 3.92
N PHE A 161 -13.25 -5.83 4.90
CA PHE A 161 -12.36 -4.75 5.34
C PHE A 161 -11.17 -5.28 6.14
N LEU A 162 -11.40 -6.18 7.09
CA LEU A 162 -10.35 -6.74 7.94
C LEU A 162 -9.22 -7.45 7.14
N PRO A 163 -9.50 -8.37 6.21
CA PRO A 163 -8.43 -9.02 5.44
C PRO A 163 -7.71 -8.05 4.51
N VAL A 164 -8.41 -7.11 3.87
CA VAL A 164 -7.79 -6.10 3.00
C VAL A 164 -6.85 -5.20 3.80
N PHE A 165 -7.30 -4.73 4.96
CA PHE A 165 -6.49 -3.92 5.87
C PHE A 165 -5.25 -4.69 6.34
N LEU A 166 -5.41 -5.95 6.75
CA LEU A 166 -4.32 -6.80 7.20
C LEU A 166 -3.28 -7.02 6.08
N ILE A 167 -3.72 -7.34 4.86
CA ILE A 167 -2.82 -7.54 3.71
C ILE A 167 -2.04 -6.26 3.40
N LEU A 168 -2.72 -5.11 3.39
CA LEU A 168 -2.06 -3.83 3.15
C LEU A 168 -1.04 -3.50 4.24
N LEU A 169 -1.37 -3.75 5.50
CA LEU A 169 -0.47 -3.54 6.63
C LEU A 169 0.77 -4.43 6.48
N LEU A 170 0.57 -5.74 6.24
CA LEU A 170 1.68 -6.67 5.99
C LEU A 170 2.54 -6.20 4.81
N MET A 171 1.93 -5.74 3.71
CA MET A 171 2.66 -5.27 2.54
C MET A 171 3.55 -4.06 2.84
N VAL A 172 3.11 -3.14 3.72
CA VAL A 172 3.93 -1.99 4.16
C VAL A 172 5.08 -2.44 5.05
N PHE A 173 4.82 -3.32 6.03
CA PHE A 173 5.85 -3.82 6.93
C PHE A 173 6.92 -4.65 6.21
N PHE A 174 6.50 -5.55 5.32
CA PHE A 174 7.42 -6.41 4.58
C PHE A 174 8.10 -5.72 3.38
N ASN A 175 7.72 -4.49 3.03
CA ASN A 175 8.27 -3.79 1.87
C ASN A 175 9.81 -3.74 1.89
N PHE A 176 10.42 -3.41 3.04
CA PHE A 176 11.88 -3.34 3.15
C PHE A 176 12.53 -4.73 3.02
N VAL A 177 11.91 -5.76 3.58
CA VAL A 177 12.38 -7.16 3.51
C VAL A 177 12.35 -7.62 2.06
N VAL A 178 11.24 -7.38 1.36
CA VAL A 178 11.08 -7.70 -0.07
C VAL A 178 12.13 -6.96 -0.90
N GLN A 179 12.36 -5.68 -0.64
CA GLN A 179 13.37 -4.91 -1.37
C GLN A 179 14.79 -5.45 -1.16
N ARG A 180 15.14 -5.86 0.07
CA ARG A 180 16.43 -6.51 0.36
C ARG A 180 16.52 -7.89 -0.28
N PHE A 181 15.46 -8.68 -0.21
CA PHE A 181 15.38 -10.01 -0.82
C PHE A 181 15.57 -9.93 -2.34
N VAL A 182 14.85 -9.04 -3.02
CA VAL A 182 15.01 -8.82 -4.46
C VAL A 182 16.43 -8.36 -4.79
N PHE A 183 17.00 -7.46 -4.01
CA PHE A 183 18.35 -6.96 -4.29
C PHE A 183 19.47 -7.98 -4.05
N LEU A 184 19.36 -8.81 -3.01
CA LEU A 184 20.41 -9.77 -2.64
C LEU A 184 20.24 -11.11 -3.35
N VAL A 185 19.01 -11.63 -3.39
CA VAL A 185 18.70 -12.96 -3.93
C VAL A 185 18.42 -12.85 -5.42
N VAL A 186 17.39 -12.10 -5.82
CA VAL A 186 16.96 -12.07 -7.23
C VAL A 186 18.04 -11.50 -8.14
N MET A 187 18.59 -10.32 -7.82
CA MET A 187 19.68 -9.75 -8.62
C MET A 187 20.97 -10.58 -8.53
N GLY A 188 21.20 -11.27 -7.40
CA GLY A 188 22.32 -12.21 -7.24
C GLY A 188 22.20 -13.43 -8.16
N MET A 189 20.99 -13.94 -8.37
CA MET A 189 20.70 -15.04 -9.29
C MET A 189 20.78 -14.61 -10.76
N ILE A 190 20.26 -13.43 -11.10
CA ILE A 190 20.26 -12.94 -12.49
C ILE A 190 21.69 -12.55 -12.93
N PHE A 191 22.47 -11.90 -12.06
CA PHE A 191 23.82 -11.40 -12.40
C PHE A 191 24.89 -11.95 -11.44
N PRO A 192 25.18 -13.26 -11.48
CA PRO A 192 26.06 -13.92 -10.52
C PRO A 192 27.49 -13.39 -10.56
N TYR A 193 28.03 -13.11 -11.75
CA TYR A 193 29.39 -12.58 -11.91
C TYR A 193 29.54 -11.20 -11.27
N ARG A 194 28.59 -10.28 -11.52
CA ARG A 194 28.58 -8.94 -10.93
C ARG A 194 28.36 -8.98 -9.43
N SER A 195 27.47 -9.86 -8.95
CA SER A 195 27.25 -10.04 -7.51
C SER A 195 28.53 -10.48 -6.79
N LYS A 196 29.26 -11.47 -7.34
CA LYS A 196 30.55 -11.91 -6.80
C LYS A 196 31.61 -10.80 -6.82
N ALA A 197 31.74 -10.09 -7.96
CA ALA A 197 32.70 -8.99 -8.10
C ALA A 197 32.49 -7.88 -7.05
N ARG A 198 31.23 -7.53 -6.77
CA ARG A 198 30.88 -6.54 -5.72
C ARG A 198 31.30 -7.01 -4.34
N VAL A 199 31.01 -8.27 -3.98
CA VAL A 199 31.41 -8.81 -2.67
C VAL A 199 32.93 -8.84 -2.52
N ILE A 200 33.66 -9.23 -3.56
CA ILE A 200 35.14 -9.24 -3.56
C ILE A 200 35.68 -7.81 -3.43
N HIS A 201 35.11 -6.87 -4.18
CA HIS A 201 35.52 -5.46 -4.11
C HIS A 201 35.30 -4.89 -2.70
N LEU A 202 34.15 -5.14 -2.07
CA LEU A 202 33.86 -4.73 -0.70
C LEU A 202 34.86 -5.33 0.29
N TYR A 203 35.15 -6.63 0.16
CA TYR A 203 36.12 -7.32 1.00
C TYR A 203 37.51 -6.71 0.89
N ASN A 204 38.00 -6.49 -0.33
CA ASN A 204 39.32 -5.90 -0.57
C ASN A 204 39.40 -4.46 -0.06
N LYS A 205 38.32 -3.66 -0.22
CA LYS A 205 38.23 -2.30 0.31
C LYS A 205 38.36 -2.27 1.83
N LEU A 206 37.66 -3.17 2.53
CA LEU A 206 37.76 -3.30 3.99
C LEU A 206 39.14 -3.79 4.45
N LEU A 207 39.71 -4.76 3.74
CA LEU A 207 41.03 -5.29 4.06
C LEU A 207 42.12 -4.23 3.91
N LEU A 208 42.08 -3.45 2.82
CA LEU A 208 43.01 -2.35 2.59
C LEU A 208 42.86 -1.26 3.65
N ALA A 209 41.62 -0.90 4.01
CA ALA A 209 41.36 0.06 5.08
C ALA A 209 41.95 -0.40 6.42
N ARG A 210 41.77 -1.68 6.77
CA ARG A 210 42.35 -2.29 7.98
C ARG A 210 43.88 -2.19 7.99
N ILE A 211 44.53 -2.61 6.91
CA ILE A 211 45.99 -2.57 6.79
C ILE A 211 46.52 -1.13 6.92
N ASN A 212 45.86 -0.18 6.28
CA ASN A 212 46.25 1.23 6.36
C ASN A 212 46.08 1.80 7.77
N MET A 213 44.98 1.47 8.45
CA MET A 213 44.76 1.88 9.84
C MET A 213 45.78 1.26 10.79
N ASP A 214 46.14 -0.01 10.59
CA ASP A 214 47.11 -0.69 11.44
C ASP A 214 48.51 -0.08 11.25
N LYS A 215 48.92 0.22 10.01
CA LYS A 215 50.17 0.96 9.71
C LYS A 215 50.20 2.35 10.33
N LEU A 216 49.10 3.09 10.25
CA LEU A 216 48.99 4.41 10.85
C LEU A 216 49.12 4.35 12.38
N ASN A 217 48.48 3.36 13.00
CA ASN A 217 48.57 3.16 14.45
C ASN A 217 49.98 2.74 14.89
N GLU A 218 50.69 1.98 14.08
CA GLU A 218 52.09 1.62 14.34
C GLU A 218 53.01 2.83 14.27
N ALA A 219 52.86 3.68 13.25
CA ALA A 219 53.63 4.93 13.12
C ALA A 219 53.42 5.86 14.32
N LYS A 220 52.16 6.05 14.75
CA LYS A 220 51.82 6.86 15.93
C LYS A 220 52.48 6.34 17.21
N LYS A 221 52.46 5.02 17.44
CA LYS A 221 53.13 4.41 18.60
C LYS A 221 54.64 4.64 18.61
N ILE A 222 55.27 4.68 17.44
CA ILE A 222 56.70 4.96 17.32
C ILE A 222 56.99 6.43 17.64
N GLU A 223 56.15 7.35 17.18
CA GLU A 223 56.25 8.79 17.48
C GLU A 223 56.06 9.06 18.98
N GLU A 224 55.02 8.52 19.60
CA GLU A 224 54.77 8.64 21.04
C GLU A 224 55.94 8.12 21.88
N LYS A 225 56.55 6.99 21.47
CA LYS A 225 57.76 6.45 22.14
C LYS A 225 58.96 7.40 22.01
N LYS A 226 59.15 8.03 20.85
CA LYS A 226 60.23 9.01 20.63
C LYS A 226 60.02 10.25 21.48
N GLU A 227 58.80 10.78 21.55
CA GLU A 227 58.46 11.93 22.39
C GLU A 227 58.64 11.63 23.88
N ASN A 228 58.17 10.47 24.34
CA ASN A 228 58.33 10.07 25.74
C ASN A 228 59.81 9.89 26.11
N LYS A 229 60.63 9.35 25.19
CA LYS A 229 62.09 9.23 25.40
C LYS A 229 62.75 10.61 25.52
N LYS A 230 62.42 11.56 24.64
CA LYS A 230 62.90 12.95 24.73
C LYS A 230 62.53 13.62 26.06
N LYS A 231 61.27 13.48 26.50
CA LYS A 231 60.81 14.04 27.79
C LYS A 231 61.51 13.43 29.01
N ILE A 232 61.96 12.17 28.93
CA ILE A 232 62.75 11.52 29.99
C ILE A 232 64.19 12.03 29.98
N GLU A 233 64.76 12.26 28.80
CA GLU A 233 66.12 12.81 28.64
C GLU A 233 66.20 14.28 29.08
N GLU A 234 65.16 15.10 28.86
CA GLU A 234 65.09 16.50 29.31
C GLU A 234 64.87 16.66 30.82
N LYS A 235 64.51 15.58 31.54
CA LYS A 235 64.26 15.59 33.00
C LYS A 235 65.45 15.05 33.83
N LYS A 236 66.53 14.63 33.19
CA LYS A 236 67.79 14.22 33.83
C LYS A 236 68.83 15.31 33.70
#